data_AF-A0AAC9IGG7-F1
#
_entry.id   AF-A0AAC9IGG7-F1
#
_cell.length_a   1.000
_cell.length_b   1.000
_cell.length_c   1.000
_cell.angle_alpha   90.00
_cell.angle_beta   90.00
_cell.angle_gamma   90.00
#
_symmetry.space_group_name_H-M   'P 1'
#
loop_
_entity.id
_entity.type
_entity.pdbx_description
1 polymer ?
#
loop_
_entity_poly.entity_id
_entity_poly.type
_entity_poly.pdbx_seq_one_letter_code
_entity_poly.pdbx_strand_id
1 'polypeptide(L)'
;MGKKNKRAIKNKRQNEKIKKLDNENHTKKLKELEDVIYTYRDKELLAYFLKEFKYGQEKNYYKKNVILLYNLEIECLEFAIARFSHMDNSLDPVRRNLMAIVPLFAAFLTVAFNVNENKWSGFIFVTVSVLIVLWLLDKDRKDRIVTGYMLKTFEQVKARKEKDEK
;
A
#
# COMPACT_ATOMS: atom_id res chain seq x y z
N MET A 1 31.01 49.30 10.58
CA MET A 1 30.59 48.46 9.43
C MET A 1 30.52 46.93 9.68
N GLY A 2 30.52 46.38 10.91
CA GLY A 2 30.88 44.95 11.10
C GLY A 2 29.82 43.91 11.52
N LYS A 3 28.60 44.27 11.97
CA LYS A 3 27.68 43.30 12.63
C LYS A 3 26.38 42.99 11.87
N LYS A 4 25.81 43.93 11.12
CA LYS A 4 24.53 43.73 10.38
C LYS A 4 24.68 42.80 9.15
N ASN A 5 25.77 42.92 8.39
CA ASN A 5 26.02 42.07 7.21
C ASN A 5 26.29 40.59 7.57
N LYS A 6 26.94 40.30 8.71
CA LYS A 6 27.21 38.91 9.13
C LYS A 6 25.93 38.14 9.49
N ARG A 7 24.93 38.79 10.10
CA ARG A 7 23.64 38.16 10.46
C ARG A 7 22.76 37.90 9.23
N ALA A 8 22.72 38.83 8.27
CA ALA A 8 21.99 38.65 7.02
C ALA A 8 22.55 37.50 6.18
N ILE A 9 23.88 37.37 6.09
CA ILE A 9 24.55 36.26 5.39
C ILE A 9 24.32 34.93 6.12
N LYS A 10 24.31 34.90 7.45
CA LYS A 10 24.04 33.69 8.24
C LYS A 10 22.60 33.20 8.06
N ASN A 11 21.61 34.11 8.07
CA ASN A 11 20.20 33.78 7.82
C ASN A 11 19.96 33.33 6.37
N LYS A 12 20.63 33.95 5.38
CA LYS A 12 20.52 33.54 3.97
C LYS A 12 21.11 32.13 3.74
N ARG A 13 22.26 31.82 4.35
CA ARG A 13 22.86 30.48 4.35
C ARG A 13 22.03 29.45 5.11
N GLN A 14 21.34 29.84 6.19
CA GLN A 14 20.42 28.96 6.92
C GLN A 14 19.17 28.65 6.08
N ASN A 15 18.60 29.65 5.39
CA ASN A 15 17.45 29.45 4.50
C ASN A 15 17.81 28.62 3.25
N GLU A 16 19.00 28.81 2.69
CA GLU A 16 19.52 27.97 1.60
C GLU A 16 19.82 26.55 2.05
N LYS A 17 20.36 26.36 3.27
CA LYS A 17 20.53 25.02 3.86
C LYS A 17 19.20 24.35 4.16
N ILE A 18 18.18 25.08 4.62
CA ILE A 18 16.83 24.53 4.87
C ILE A 18 16.16 24.17 3.54
N LYS A 19 16.22 25.03 2.50
CA LYS A 19 15.75 24.69 1.16
C LYS A 19 16.50 23.50 0.54
N LYS A 20 17.82 23.40 0.75
CA LYS A 20 18.62 22.25 0.31
C LYS A 20 18.34 20.99 1.14
N LEU A 21 18.07 21.10 2.44
CA LEU A 21 17.69 19.97 3.31
C LEU A 21 16.30 19.43 2.95
N ASP A 22 15.34 20.32 2.65
CA ASP A 22 14.01 19.91 2.19
C ASP A 22 14.10 19.22 0.82
N ASN A 23 15.00 19.70 -0.05
CA ASN A 23 15.25 19.10 -1.36
C ASN A 23 16.02 17.78 -1.27
N GLU A 24 17.05 17.68 -0.43
CA GLU A 24 17.80 16.43 -0.19
C GLU A 24 16.92 15.35 0.46
N ASN A 25 16.08 15.73 1.44
CA ASN A 25 15.12 14.80 2.04
C ASN A 25 14.06 14.37 1.02
N HIS A 26 13.61 15.27 0.15
CA HIS A 26 12.69 14.94 -0.93
C HIS A 26 13.33 13.98 -1.95
N THR A 27 14.56 14.24 -2.41
CA THR A 27 15.27 13.35 -3.34
C THR A 27 15.56 11.98 -2.73
N LYS A 28 15.91 11.92 -1.44
CA LYS A 28 16.10 10.64 -0.73
C LYS A 28 14.80 9.84 -0.67
N LYS A 29 13.69 10.49 -0.30
CA LYS A 29 12.36 9.85 -0.25
C LYS A 29 11.88 9.40 -1.64
N LEU A 30 12.21 10.14 -2.69
CA LEU A 30 11.86 9.76 -4.05
C LEU A 30 12.58 8.49 -4.47
N LYS A 31 13.90 8.41 -4.21
CA LYS A 31 14.70 7.20 -4.46
C LYS A 31 14.24 6.02 -3.63
N GLU A 32 13.89 6.26 -2.36
CA GLU A 32 13.33 5.22 -1.48
C GLU A 32 12.00 4.70 -2.04
N LEU A 33 11.10 5.59 -2.46
CA LEU A 33 9.82 5.20 -3.05
C LEU A 33 10.01 4.38 -4.33
N GLU A 34 10.93 4.79 -5.19
CA GLU A 34 11.27 4.08 -6.42
C GLU A 34 11.85 2.68 -6.12
N ASP A 35 12.83 2.60 -5.20
CA ASP A 35 13.41 1.35 -4.74
C ASP A 35 12.36 0.41 -4.15
N VAL A 36 11.45 0.93 -3.32
CA VAL A 36 10.33 0.17 -2.77
C VAL A 36 9.45 -0.40 -3.89
N ILE A 37 9.09 0.41 -4.88
CA ILE A 37 8.24 -0.03 -6.00
C ILE A 37 8.90 -1.17 -6.79
N TYR A 38 10.22 -1.11 -7.01
CA TYR A 38 10.92 -2.12 -7.81
C TYR A 38 11.32 -3.37 -7.04
N THR A 39 11.73 -3.23 -5.77
CA THR A 39 12.42 -4.31 -5.05
C THR A 39 11.57 -5.00 -3.99
N TYR A 40 10.59 -4.31 -3.38
CA TYR A 40 9.83 -4.89 -2.28
C TYR A 40 8.92 -6.01 -2.76
N ARG A 41 8.71 -7.02 -1.91
CA ARG A 41 7.68 -8.04 -2.15
C ARG A 41 6.29 -7.45 -1.96
N ASP A 42 5.29 -8.03 -2.60
CA ASP A 42 3.91 -7.50 -2.60
C ASP A 42 3.36 -7.18 -1.21
N LYS A 43 3.60 -8.05 -0.22
CA LYS A 43 3.18 -7.80 1.18
C LYS A 43 3.88 -6.60 1.81
N GLU A 44 5.17 -6.45 1.57
CA GLU A 44 5.99 -5.35 2.12
C GLU A 44 5.67 -4.04 1.42
N LEU A 45 5.44 -4.11 0.10
CA LEU A 45 4.97 -3.01 -0.73
C LEU A 45 3.63 -2.48 -0.21
N LEU A 46 2.64 -3.35 -0.04
CA LEU A 46 1.33 -2.95 0.51
C LEU A 46 1.45 -2.38 1.92
N ALA A 47 2.27 -2.97 2.78
CA ALA A 47 2.50 -2.45 4.12
C ALA A 47 3.15 -1.05 4.10
N TYR A 48 4.11 -0.82 3.21
CA TYR A 48 4.73 0.49 3.01
C TYR A 48 3.69 1.53 2.59
N PHE A 49 2.90 1.23 1.54
CA PHE A 49 1.88 2.15 1.05
C PHE A 49 0.74 2.38 2.04
N LEU A 50 0.36 1.36 2.82
CA LEU A 50 -0.64 1.51 3.88
C LEU A 50 -0.15 2.45 4.99
N LYS A 51 1.15 2.39 5.31
CA LYS A 51 1.78 3.24 6.30
C LYS A 51 1.92 4.68 5.80
N GLU A 52 2.47 4.86 4.59
CA GLU A 52 2.76 6.18 4.03
C GLU A 52 1.53 6.88 3.45
N PHE A 53 0.53 6.17 2.93
CA PHE A 53 -0.67 6.77 2.34
C PHE A 53 -1.91 6.58 3.22
N LYS A 54 -1.70 6.43 4.53
CA LYS A 54 -2.74 6.16 5.51
C LYS A 54 -3.90 7.18 5.41
N TYR A 55 -5.10 6.66 5.17
CA TYR A 55 -6.33 7.44 5.16
C TYR A 55 -6.57 8.15 6.51
N GLY A 56 -7.02 9.40 6.46
CA GLY A 56 -7.35 10.19 7.65
C GLY A 56 -6.18 10.92 8.33
N GLN A 57 -4.99 10.93 7.72
CA GLN A 57 -3.90 11.81 8.17
C GLN A 57 -4.12 13.28 7.77
N GLU A 58 -3.29 14.17 8.31
CA GLU A 58 -3.33 15.60 8.01
C GLU A 58 -3.24 15.88 6.50
N LYS A 59 -4.02 16.85 6.02
CA LYS A 59 -4.07 17.30 4.62
C LYS A 59 -2.69 17.50 3.99
N ASN A 60 -1.75 18.07 4.75
CA ASN A 60 -0.40 18.36 4.27
C ASN A 60 0.44 17.10 4.06
N TYR A 61 0.20 16.05 4.86
CA TYR A 61 0.89 14.77 4.70
C TYR A 61 0.45 14.07 3.41
N TYR A 62 -0.87 13.99 3.17
CA TYR A 62 -1.40 13.44 1.93
C TYR A 62 -0.89 14.17 0.69
N LYS A 63 -0.92 15.51 0.70
CA LYS A 63 -0.40 16.33 -0.41
C LYS A 63 1.07 16.07 -0.69
N LYS A 64 1.91 15.96 0.34
CA LYS A 64 3.35 15.66 0.20
C LYS A 64 3.57 14.34 -0.51
N ASN A 65 2.82 13.30 -0.13
CA ASN A 65 3.00 11.97 -0.71
C ASN A 65 2.48 11.88 -2.14
N VAL A 66 1.41 12.60 -2.49
CA VAL A 66 0.96 12.72 -3.89
C VAL A 66 1.98 13.45 -4.76
N ILE A 67 2.62 14.51 -4.24
CA ILE A 67 3.70 15.21 -4.95
C ILE A 67 4.90 14.26 -5.15
N LEU A 68 5.23 13.45 -4.15
CA LEU A 68 6.28 12.44 -4.24
C LEU A 68 6.00 11.45 -5.39
N LEU A 69 4.75 10.95 -5.50
CA LEU A 69 4.34 10.08 -6.60
C LEU A 69 4.44 10.79 -7.96
N TYR A 70 4.03 12.06 -8.05
CA TYR A 70 4.08 12.82 -9.30
C TYR A 70 5.53 13.01 -9.80
N ASN A 71 6.47 13.12 -8.87
CA ASN A 71 7.89 13.27 -9.20
C ASN A 71 8.56 11.96 -9.63
N LEU A 72 7.88 10.81 -9.57
CA LEU A 72 8.39 9.55 -10.13
C LEU A 72 8.41 9.61 -11.67
N GLU A 73 9.35 8.88 -12.27
CA GLU A 73 9.39 8.63 -13.71
C GLU A 73 8.12 7.91 -14.21
N ILE A 74 7.73 8.14 -15.46
CA ILE A 74 6.50 7.57 -16.01
C ILE A 74 6.59 6.04 -16.04
N GLU A 75 7.76 5.52 -16.38
CA GLU A 75 8.10 4.10 -16.39
C GLU A 75 7.93 3.47 -15.00
N CYS A 76 8.32 4.19 -13.94
CA CYS A 76 8.10 3.76 -12.56
C CYS A 76 6.62 3.73 -12.20
N LEU A 77 5.84 4.73 -12.63
CA LEU A 77 4.39 4.76 -12.45
C LEU A 77 3.70 3.61 -13.22
N GLU A 78 4.13 3.32 -14.44
CA GLU A 78 3.61 2.21 -15.24
C GLU A 78 3.90 0.85 -14.60
N PHE A 79 5.13 0.66 -14.12
CA PHE A 79 5.51 -0.54 -13.41
C PHE A 79 4.71 -0.71 -12.12
N ALA A 80 4.52 0.37 -11.35
CA ALA A 80 3.68 0.36 -10.16
C ALA A 80 2.23 -0.02 -10.49
N ILE A 81 1.63 0.57 -11.54
CA ILE A 81 0.28 0.23 -12.00
C ILE A 81 0.19 -1.26 -12.36
N ALA A 82 1.16 -1.79 -13.10
CA ALA A 82 1.19 -3.20 -13.46
C ALA A 82 1.26 -4.11 -12.23
N ARG A 83 2.13 -3.80 -11.26
CA ARG A 83 2.23 -4.56 -9.99
C ARG A 83 0.95 -4.50 -9.18
N PHE A 84 0.38 -3.31 -8.99
CA PHE A 84 -0.85 -3.15 -8.22
C PHE A 84 -2.06 -3.78 -8.91
N SER A 85 -2.12 -3.77 -10.24
CA SER A 85 -3.13 -4.50 -11.01
C SER A 85 -2.97 -6.02 -10.85
N HIS A 86 -1.74 -6.53 -10.88
CA HIS A 86 -1.47 -7.94 -10.61
C HIS A 86 -1.92 -8.33 -9.19
N MET A 87 -1.57 -7.53 -8.18
CA MET A 87 -1.98 -7.76 -6.79
C MET A 87 -3.50 -7.75 -6.63
N ASP A 88 -4.21 -6.77 -7.20
CA ASP A 88 -5.68 -6.70 -7.10
C ASP A 88 -6.35 -7.92 -7.75
N ASN A 89 -5.86 -8.35 -8.92
CA ASN A 89 -6.32 -9.56 -9.59
C ASN A 89 -6.00 -10.83 -8.78
N SER A 90 -4.82 -10.90 -8.16
CA SER A 90 -4.42 -12.07 -7.36
C SER A 90 -5.25 -12.22 -6.09
N LEU A 91 -5.73 -11.12 -5.53
CA LEU A 91 -6.57 -11.08 -4.33
C LEU A 91 -8.07 -11.22 -4.64
N ASP A 92 -8.47 -11.26 -5.92
CA ASP A 92 -9.85 -11.40 -6.33
C ASP A 92 -10.42 -12.78 -5.93
N PRO A 93 -11.47 -12.83 -5.08
CA PRO A 93 -12.10 -14.07 -4.65
C PRO A 93 -12.62 -14.93 -5.81
N VAL A 94 -13.06 -14.29 -6.90
CA VAL A 94 -13.60 -14.97 -8.08
C VAL A 94 -12.48 -15.71 -8.80
N ARG A 95 -11.33 -15.06 -8.99
CA ARG A 95 -10.16 -15.64 -9.68
C ARG A 95 -9.48 -16.74 -8.86
N ARG A 96 -9.58 -16.69 -7.53
CA ARG A 96 -9.07 -17.72 -6.62
C ARG A 96 -10.01 -18.91 -6.45
N ASN A 97 -11.12 -18.97 -7.20
CA ASN A 97 -12.13 -20.01 -7.10
C ASN A 97 -12.69 -20.17 -5.67
N LEU A 98 -12.71 -19.10 -4.86
CA LEU A 98 -13.23 -19.17 -3.49
C LEU A 98 -14.71 -19.54 -3.47
N MET A 99 -15.46 -19.22 -4.54
CA MET A 99 -16.84 -19.65 -4.73
C MET A 99 -17.01 -21.18 -4.76
N ALA A 100 -16.01 -21.94 -5.22
CA ALA A 100 -16.04 -23.40 -5.21
C ALA A 100 -15.40 -23.97 -3.95
N ILE A 101 -14.31 -23.36 -3.47
CA ILE A 101 -13.56 -23.84 -2.30
C ILE A 101 -14.38 -23.69 -1.01
N VAL A 102 -15.08 -22.57 -0.80
CA VAL A 102 -15.81 -22.30 0.44
C VAL A 102 -16.95 -23.31 0.69
N PRO A 103 -17.82 -23.64 -0.30
CA PRO A 103 -18.83 -24.67 -0.12
C PRO A 103 -18.25 -26.08 0.12
N LEU A 104 -17.18 -26.45 -0.61
CA LEU A 104 -16.51 -27.74 -0.41
C LEU A 104 -15.90 -27.84 0.99
N PHE A 105 -15.30 -26.75 1.47
CA PHE A 105 -14.76 -26.68 2.83
C PHE A 105 -15.87 -26.76 3.89
N ALA A 106 -17.01 -26.10 3.68
CA ALA A 106 -18.16 -26.20 4.57
C ALA A 106 -18.72 -27.64 4.62
N ALA A 107 -18.82 -28.31 3.46
CA ALA A 107 -19.22 -29.71 3.37
C ALA A 107 -18.24 -30.61 4.13
N PHE A 108 -16.93 -30.41 3.95
CA PHE A 108 -15.89 -31.11 4.70
C PHE A 108 -16.04 -30.93 6.21
N LEU A 109 -16.22 -29.69 6.69
CA LEU A 109 -16.41 -29.41 8.11
C LEU A 109 -17.67 -30.08 8.67
N THR A 110 -18.74 -30.14 7.88
CA THR A 110 -20.00 -30.80 8.26
C THR A 110 -19.80 -32.31 8.44
N VAL A 111 -19.10 -32.96 7.50
CA VAL A 111 -18.77 -34.38 7.60
C VAL A 111 -17.85 -34.64 8.80
N ALA A 112 -16.80 -33.81 8.98
CA ALA A 112 -15.86 -33.94 10.08
C ALA A 112 -16.56 -33.81 11.45
N PHE A 113 -17.53 -32.91 11.58
CA PHE A 113 -18.34 -32.78 12.80
C PHE A 113 -19.26 -33.98 13.05
N ASN A 114 -19.87 -34.51 11.98
CA ASN A 114 -20.79 -35.63 12.09
C ASN A 114 -20.08 -36.93 12.48
N VAL A 115 -18.90 -37.18 11.92
CA VAL A 115 -18.08 -38.37 12.18
C VAL A 115 -17.38 -38.33 13.55
N ASN A 116 -17.16 -37.14 14.11
CA ASN A 116 -16.54 -37.03 15.42
C ASN A 116 -17.50 -37.51 16.53
N GLU A 117 -17.08 -38.53 17.27
CA GLU A 117 -17.82 -39.10 18.40
C GLU A 117 -17.94 -38.09 19.55
N ASN A 118 -16.86 -37.35 19.83
CA ASN A 118 -16.87 -36.30 20.83
C ASN A 118 -17.34 -34.98 20.21
N LYS A 119 -18.63 -34.68 20.37
CA LYS A 119 -19.27 -33.48 19.80
C LYS A 119 -18.66 -32.16 20.28
N TRP A 120 -18.13 -32.11 21.50
CA TRP A 120 -17.46 -30.90 22.01
C TRP A 120 -16.14 -30.62 21.29
N SER A 121 -15.31 -31.65 21.07
CA SER A 121 -14.06 -31.47 20.33
C SER A 121 -14.33 -31.15 18.85
N GLY A 122 -15.35 -31.77 18.26
CA GLY A 122 -15.79 -31.49 16.89
C GLY A 122 -16.28 -30.05 16.73
N PHE A 123 -17.06 -29.56 17.70
CA PHE A 123 -17.53 -28.17 17.72
C PHE A 123 -16.35 -27.19 17.75
N ILE A 124 -15.41 -27.36 18.69
CA ILE A 124 -14.23 -26.50 18.80
C ILE A 124 -13.42 -26.51 17.49
N PHE A 125 -13.20 -27.69 16.91
CA PHE A 125 -12.47 -27.82 15.65
C PHE A 125 -13.14 -27.05 14.50
N VAL A 126 -14.45 -27.19 14.32
CA VAL A 126 -15.21 -26.47 13.29
C VAL A 126 -15.17 -24.97 13.55
N THR A 127 -15.43 -24.53 14.78
CA THR A 127 -15.42 -23.10 15.13
C THR A 127 -14.06 -22.47 14.85
N VAL A 128 -12.96 -23.09 15.30
CA VAL A 128 -11.60 -22.60 15.06
C VAL A 128 -11.29 -22.56 13.55
N SER A 129 -11.67 -23.60 12.82
CA SER A 129 -11.45 -23.67 11.36
C SER A 129 -12.17 -22.56 10.62
N VAL A 130 -13.44 -22.29 10.97
CA VAL A 130 -14.23 -21.20 10.39
C VAL A 130 -13.61 -19.84 10.73
N LEU A 131 -13.18 -19.63 11.97
CA LEU A 131 -12.53 -18.38 12.39
C LEU A 131 -11.24 -18.11 11.61
N ILE A 132 -10.42 -19.14 11.39
CA ILE A 132 -9.19 -19.03 10.59
C ILE A 132 -9.51 -18.61 9.15
N VAL A 133 -10.50 -19.25 8.52
CA VAL A 133 -10.90 -18.90 7.15
C VAL A 133 -11.45 -17.48 7.07
N LEU A 134 -12.32 -17.08 7.99
CA LEU A 134 -12.85 -15.72 8.04
C LEU A 134 -11.73 -14.69 8.22
N TRP A 135 -10.75 -14.98 9.08
CA TRP A 135 -9.60 -14.10 9.29
C TRP A 135 -8.74 -13.95 8.02
N LEU A 136 -8.50 -15.04 7.29
CA LEU A 136 -7.79 -14.99 6.01
C LEU A 136 -8.57 -14.18 4.96
N LEU A 137 -9.89 -14.39 4.84
CA LEU A 137 -10.74 -13.66 3.90
C LEU A 137 -10.80 -12.16 4.22
N ASP A 138 -10.92 -11.80 5.50
CA ASP A 138 -10.94 -10.40 5.93
C ASP A 138 -9.61 -9.71 5.67
N LYS A 139 -8.48 -10.41 5.90
CA LYS A 139 -7.16 -9.91 5.56
C LYS A 139 -7.02 -9.66 4.06
N ASP A 140 -7.35 -10.65 3.23
CA ASP A 140 -7.27 -10.53 1.77
C ASP A 140 -8.14 -9.37 1.25
N ARG A 141 -9.34 -9.21 1.83
CA ARG A 141 -10.23 -8.08 1.52
C ARG A 141 -9.60 -6.73 1.87
N LYS A 142 -8.99 -6.59 3.04
CA LYS A 142 -8.31 -5.35 3.47
C LYS A 142 -7.13 -5.01 2.56
N ASP A 143 -6.31 -6.00 2.24
CA ASP A 143 -5.15 -5.84 1.35
C ASP A 143 -5.61 -5.43 -0.06
N ARG A 144 -6.71 -6.02 -0.56
CA ARG A 144 -7.30 -5.65 -1.86
C ARG A 144 -7.82 -4.23 -1.89
N ILE A 145 -8.50 -3.78 -0.84
CA ILE A 145 -9.00 -2.40 -0.75
C ILE A 145 -7.84 -1.39 -0.90
N VAL A 146 -6.75 -1.63 -0.19
CA VAL A 146 -5.54 -0.79 -0.22
C VAL A 146 -4.92 -0.82 -1.62
N THR A 147 -4.80 -2.01 -2.19
CA THR A 147 -4.27 -2.21 -3.55
C THR A 147 -5.08 -1.42 -4.57
N GLY A 148 -6.40 -1.54 -4.55
CA GLY A 148 -7.30 -0.87 -5.49
C GLY A 148 -7.27 0.65 -5.37
N TYR A 149 -7.13 1.20 -4.16
CA TYR A 149 -6.98 2.64 -4.02
C TYR A 149 -5.63 3.17 -4.51
N MET A 150 -4.54 2.45 -4.21
CA MET A 150 -3.21 2.83 -4.67
C MET A 150 -3.13 2.76 -6.19
N LEU A 151 -3.68 1.71 -6.81
CA LEU A 151 -3.80 1.57 -8.26
C LEU A 151 -4.44 2.82 -8.89
N LYS A 152 -5.61 3.21 -8.39
CA LYS A 152 -6.31 4.43 -8.86
C LYS A 152 -5.47 5.70 -8.64
N THR A 153 -4.71 5.76 -7.55
CA THR A 153 -3.86 6.91 -7.26
C THR A 153 -2.72 7.02 -8.27
N PHE A 154 -2.05 5.91 -8.59
CA PHE A 154 -1.02 5.88 -9.63
C PHE A 154 -1.58 6.23 -11.01
N GLU A 155 -2.73 5.67 -11.39
CA GLU A 155 -3.42 6.01 -12.64
C GLU A 155 -3.74 7.50 -12.73
N GLN A 156 -4.27 8.10 -11.66
CA GLN A 156 -4.56 9.54 -11.62
C GLN A 156 -3.30 10.40 -11.70
N VAL A 157 -2.21 10.00 -11.04
CA VAL A 157 -0.94 10.73 -11.07
C VAL A 157 -0.32 10.65 -12.47
N LYS A 158 -0.28 9.47 -13.07
CA LYS A 158 0.19 9.26 -14.45
C LYS A 158 -0.61 10.12 -15.43
N ALA A 159 -1.94 10.07 -15.37
CA ALA A 159 -2.82 10.82 -16.26
C ALA A 159 -2.69 12.35 -16.11
N ARG A 160 -2.29 12.84 -14.93
CA ARG A 160 -1.96 14.28 -14.74
C ARG A 160 -0.62 14.62 -15.38
N LYS A 161 0.39 13.80 -15.13
CA LYS A 161 1.74 14.01 -15.68
C LYS A 161 1.73 14.00 -17.22
N GLU A 162 1.04 13.05 -17.85
CA GLU A 162 0.88 13.00 -19.31
C GLU A 162 0.13 14.20 -19.90
N LYS A 163 -0.71 14.87 -19.12
CA LYS A 163 -1.41 16.09 -19.55
C LYS A 163 -0.54 17.33 -19.45
N ASP A 164 0.35 17.38 -18.45
CA ASP A 164 1.26 18.50 -18.25
C ASP A 164 2.44 18.48 -19.24
N GLU A 165 2.78 17.29 -19.79
CA GLU A 165 3.81 17.10 -20.82
C GLU A 165 3.30 17.30 -22.26
N LYS A 166 1.98 17.47 -22.46
CA LYS A 166 1.34 17.74 -23.76
C LYS A 166 1.00 19.22 -23.95
#